data_AF-A0A7K3BI75-F1
#
_entry.id   AF-A0A7K3BI75-F1
#
_cell.length_a   1.000
_cell.length_b   1.000
_cell.length_c   1.000
_cell.angle_alpha   90.00
_cell.angle_beta   90.00
_cell.angle_gamma   90.00
#
_symmetry.space_group_name_H-M   'P 1'
#
loop_
_entity.id
_entity.type
_entity.pdbx_description
1 polymer ?
#
loop_
_entity_poly.entity_id
_entity_poly.type
_entity_poly.pdbx_seq_one_letter_code
_entity_poly.pdbx_strand_id
1 'polypeptide(L)'
;MSALHAVPNPGDDEPPGEELVDDEDQEHDLADDEDAGEESLPGRAFTMPDLRPYLDPRGAAGEMAQLGIDVSRRPARAAGRGLANLLRRFPNGSGVLLQLLVSWLTGTRGKSGGSLVYRLGGAAAVGYCLCRAVALWPLRALLGLAVAWILGAALADRWDAAEAERRRRRGKGKGKAKGKGKPKRPDPEVADEETPADDVDEEEEEEAPEEAVPGPTPEDITKALHALVGSGSGVLFTTLRDHLELPSTKAVKALLKEVGIPSRPGVRAVAGNGPGIHRRDFPVLASLGGVPLGGDVVADEQPTANANNAARGLRVERYGESCVIVHNPERIDRRN
;
A
#
# COMPACT_ATOMS: atom_id res chain seq x y z
N MET A 1 -31.69 45.79 -74.47
CA MET A 1 -32.37 44.51 -74.18
C MET A 1 -31.51 43.80 -73.13
N SER A 2 -31.46 44.26 -71.88
CA SER A 2 -32.53 44.29 -70.86
C SER A 2 -33.03 42.89 -70.52
N ALA A 3 -32.42 42.27 -69.50
CA ALA A 3 -33.08 41.36 -68.55
C ALA A 3 -32.20 41.25 -67.31
N LEU A 4 -32.50 42.07 -66.31
CA LEU A 4 -32.08 41.95 -64.92
C LEU A 4 -32.98 40.90 -64.24
N HIS A 5 -32.39 39.91 -63.58
CA HIS A 5 -33.07 39.07 -62.57
C HIS A 5 -32.03 38.76 -61.49
N ALA A 6 -32.05 39.48 -60.36
CA ALA A 6 -32.88 39.27 -59.16
C ALA A 6 -32.12 38.42 -58.12
N VAL A 7 -31.52 39.14 -57.17
CA VAL A 7 -30.82 38.65 -55.98
C VAL A 7 -31.88 38.27 -54.92
N PRO A 8 -31.87 37.05 -54.36
CA PRO A 8 -32.67 36.76 -53.18
C PRO A 8 -32.02 37.32 -51.91
N ASN A 9 -32.82 38.11 -51.19
CA ASN A 9 -32.54 38.75 -49.91
C ASN A 9 -32.63 37.70 -48.77
N PRO A 10 -31.67 37.62 -47.82
CA PRO A 10 -31.82 36.80 -46.62
C PRO A 10 -32.85 37.45 -45.69
N GLY A 11 -34.02 36.81 -45.57
CA GLY A 11 -35.05 37.19 -44.62
C GLY A 11 -34.69 36.74 -43.21
N ASP A 12 -34.92 37.65 -42.27
CA ASP A 12 -34.88 37.46 -40.83
C ASP A 12 -35.93 36.42 -40.39
N ASP A 13 -35.48 35.33 -39.77
CA ASP A 13 -36.33 34.41 -39.00
C ASP A 13 -36.05 34.66 -37.50
N GLU A 14 -36.66 35.72 -36.95
CA GLU A 14 -36.85 35.86 -35.51
C GLU A 14 -37.90 34.82 -35.03
N PRO A 15 -37.64 34.09 -33.93
CA PRO A 15 -38.58 33.13 -33.39
C PRO A 15 -39.72 33.83 -32.62
N PRO A 16 -41.01 33.52 -32.88
CA PRO A 16 -42.09 33.93 -32.01
C PRO A 16 -42.40 32.86 -30.97
N GLY A 17 -42.71 33.27 -29.75
CA GLY A 17 -43.59 32.50 -28.87
C GLY A 17 -43.06 32.21 -27.48
N GLU A 18 -43.21 33.19 -26.60
CA GLU A 18 -43.45 32.95 -25.18
C GLU A 18 -44.68 32.03 -25.03
N GLU A 19 -44.52 30.87 -24.39
CA GLU A 19 -45.62 30.22 -23.66
C GLU A 19 -45.23 30.20 -22.18
N LEU A 20 -45.78 31.19 -21.47
CA LEU A 20 -46.05 31.13 -20.05
C LEU A 20 -47.06 30.00 -19.81
N VAL A 21 -46.67 28.98 -19.05
CA VAL A 21 -47.62 28.12 -18.34
C VAL A 21 -47.22 28.11 -16.88
N ASP A 22 -48.07 28.78 -16.11
CA ASP A 22 -48.16 28.81 -14.65
C ASP A 22 -48.36 27.40 -14.06
N ASP A 23 -47.79 27.26 -12.86
CA ASP A 23 -48.35 26.62 -11.66
C ASP A 23 -49.06 25.26 -11.79
N GLU A 24 -48.43 24.23 -11.20
CA GLU A 24 -49.13 23.35 -10.26
C GLU A 24 -48.11 22.63 -9.36
N ASP A 25 -48.10 23.06 -8.10
CA ASP A 25 -47.97 22.23 -6.89
C ASP A 25 -46.84 21.20 -6.82
N GLN A 26 -45.70 21.64 -6.29
CA GLN A 26 -44.87 20.74 -5.50
C GLN A 26 -44.38 21.45 -4.23
N GLU A 27 -45.32 21.65 -3.30
CA GLU A 27 -45.04 21.69 -1.86
C GLU A 27 -44.33 20.38 -1.48
N HIS A 28 -43.01 20.38 -1.54
CA HIS A 28 -42.20 19.41 -0.82
C HIS A 28 -41.60 20.15 0.38
N ASP A 29 -42.27 19.98 1.52
CA ASP A 29 -41.83 20.36 2.85
C ASP A 29 -40.33 20.12 3.02
N LEU A 30 -39.56 21.19 2.91
CA LEU A 30 -38.20 21.30 3.39
C LEU A 30 -38.29 21.46 4.91
N ALA A 31 -38.54 20.35 5.60
CA ALA A 31 -38.20 20.24 6.99
C ALA A 31 -36.67 20.26 7.11
N ASP A 32 -36.16 21.42 7.48
CA ASP A 32 -35.34 21.58 8.68
C ASP A 32 -34.45 20.38 9.00
N ASP A 33 -33.19 20.45 8.59
CA ASP A 33 -32.11 20.09 9.50
C ASP A 33 -30.96 21.08 9.31
N GLU A 34 -30.84 21.91 10.33
CA GLU A 34 -29.89 22.98 10.55
C GLU A 34 -28.45 22.42 10.59
N ASP A 35 -27.77 22.35 9.44
CA ASP A 35 -26.29 22.33 9.38
C ASP A 35 -25.76 23.76 9.11
N ALA A 36 -26.34 24.71 9.84
CA ALA A 36 -25.85 26.08 9.97
C ALA A 36 -24.75 26.11 11.05
N GLY A 37 -23.52 25.77 10.69
CA GLY A 37 -22.43 25.87 11.67
C GLY A 37 -21.01 25.52 11.23
N GLU A 38 -20.78 24.90 10.08
CA GLU A 38 -19.41 24.75 9.59
C GLU A 38 -19.00 26.02 8.82
N GLU A 39 -18.67 27.07 9.60
CA GLU A 39 -17.86 28.17 9.12
C GLU A 39 -16.69 27.58 8.34
N SER A 40 -16.70 27.80 7.03
CA SER A 40 -15.63 27.43 6.12
C SER A 40 -14.39 28.18 6.56
N LEU A 41 -13.63 27.58 7.48
CA LEU A 41 -12.35 28.10 7.93
C LEU A 41 -11.54 28.37 6.66
N PRO A 42 -10.99 29.58 6.49
CA PRO A 42 -10.25 29.94 5.29
C PRO A 42 -9.21 28.87 5.07
N GLY A 43 -9.38 28.10 3.99
CA GLY A 43 -8.68 26.86 3.76
C GLY A 43 -7.21 27.10 4.04
N ARG A 44 -6.71 26.53 5.15
CA ARG A 44 -5.28 26.46 5.41
C ARG A 44 -4.75 25.70 4.23
N ALA A 45 -4.23 26.43 3.24
CA ALA A 45 -3.52 25.88 2.13
C ALA A 45 -2.51 24.93 2.77
N PHE A 46 -2.73 23.63 2.60
CA PHE A 46 -1.73 22.64 2.91
C PHE A 46 -0.57 23.03 2.01
N THR A 47 0.37 23.79 2.57
CA THR A 47 1.65 24.08 1.96
C THR A 47 2.28 22.72 1.82
N MET A 48 2.09 22.09 0.66
CA MET A 48 2.75 20.85 0.32
C MET A 48 4.23 21.09 0.61
N PRO A 49 4.84 20.33 1.52
CA PRO A 49 6.27 20.47 1.77
C PRO A 49 6.96 20.36 0.42
N ASP A 50 7.77 21.36 0.08
CA ASP A 50 8.44 21.44 -1.20
C ASP A 50 9.21 20.12 -1.41
N LEU A 51 8.75 19.27 -2.33
CA LEU A 51 9.32 17.95 -2.60
C LEU A 51 10.55 18.04 -3.53
N ARG A 52 10.88 19.24 -4.02
CA ARG A 52 12.07 19.48 -4.86
C ARG A 52 13.40 19.01 -4.26
N PRO A 53 13.63 19.02 -2.93
CA PRO A 53 14.86 18.48 -2.34
C PRO A 53 14.93 16.95 -2.36
N TYR A 54 13.80 16.26 -2.56
CA TYR A 54 13.70 14.80 -2.45
C TYR A 54 13.47 14.10 -3.80
N LEU A 55 13.00 14.83 -4.82
CA LEU A 55 13.05 14.39 -6.21
C LEU A 55 14.27 15.05 -6.86
N ASP A 56 15.43 14.40 -6.83
CA ASP A 56 16.50 14.72 -7.78
C ASP A 56 16.14 14.06 -9.13
N PRO A 57 15.63 14.80 -10.13
CA PRO A 57 15.22 14.21 -11.39
C PRO A 57 16.39 13.57 -12.14
N ARG A 58 17.64 13.92 -11.79
CA ARG A 58 18.84 13.34 -12.42
C ARG A 58 19.13 11.94 -11.90
N GLY A 59 18.86 11.66 -10.61
CA GLY A 59 18.98 10.32 -10.05
C GLY A 59 17.97 9.34 -10.67
N ALA A 60 16.70 9.74 -10.67
CA ALA A 60 15.62 8.92 -11.24
C ALA A 60 15.76 8.71 -12.77
N ALA A 61 16.21 9.74 -13.50
CA ALA A 61 16.48 9.62 -14.93
C ALA A 61 17.69 8.71 -15.23
N GLY A 62 18.72 8.73 -14.37
CA GLY A 62 19.91 7.87 -14.49
C GLY A 62 19.57 6.38 -14.32
N GLU A 63 18.79 6.04 -13.30
CA GLU A 63 18.36 4.65 -13.06
C GLU A 63 17.43 4.14 -14.17
N MET A 64 16.48 4.95 -14.63
CA MET A 64 15.60 4.62 -15.77
C MET A 64 16.40 4.43 -17.06
N ALA A 65 17.43 5.25 -17.30
CA ALA A 65 18.29 5.13 -18.47
C ALA A 65 19.14 3.84 -18.42
N GLN A 66 19.69 3.48 -17.26
CA GLN A 66 20.44 2.23 -17.08
C GLN A 66 19.55 1.00 -17.28
N LEU A 67 18.32 1.02 -16.74
CA LEU A 67 17.31 -0.02 -16.98
C LEU A 67 16.98 -0.17 -18.47
N GLY A 68 16.87 0.95 -19.21
CA GLY A 68 16.68 0.92 -20.67
C GLY A 68 17.87 0.32 -21.42
N ILE A 69 19.09 0.63 -21.00
CA ILE A 69 20.32 0.12 -21.62
C ILE A 69 20.48 -1.39 -21.34
N ASP A 70 20.23 -1.85 -20.12
CA ASP A 70 20.32 -3.27 -19.79
C ASP A 70 19.25 -4.12 -20.47
N VAL A 71 18.06 -3.55 -20.68
CA VAL A 71 17.01 -4.20 -21.48
C VAL A 71 17.39 -4.26 -22.96
N SER A 72 18.03 -3.22 -23.50
CA SER A 72 18.44 -3.18 -24.92
C SER A 72 19.68 -4.02 -25.24
N ARG A 73 20.55 -4.30 -24.27
CA ARG A 73 21.73 -5.19 -24.44
C ARG A 73 21.39 -6.68 -24.46
N ARG A 74 20.15 -7.08 -24.19
CA ARG A 74 19.76 -8.49 -24.32
C ARG A 74 19.78 -8.90 -25.79
N PRO A 75 20.39 -10.04 -26.14
CA PRO A 75 20.52 -10.46 -27.53
C PRO A 75 19.13 -10.58 -28.17
N ALA A 76 18.97 -10.05 -29.39
CA ALA A 76 17.68 -10.01 -30.10
C ALA A 76 16.95 -11.37 -30.18
N ARG A 77 17.71 -12.48 -30.11
CA ARG A 77 17.16 -13.85 -30.04
C ARG A 77 16.40 -14.15 -28.74
N ALA A 78 16.82 -13.57 -27.61
CA ALA A 78 16.12 -13.68 -26.33
C ALA A 78 14.84 -12.81 -26.32
N ALA A 79 14.88 -11.64 -26.97
CA ALA A 79 13.71 -10.78 -27.13
C ALA A 79 12.60 -11.45 -27.97
N GLY A 80 12.96 -12.15 -29.06
CA GLY A 80 12.00 -12.89 -29.89
C GLY A 80 11.26 -13.99 -29.15
N ARG A 81 11.96 -14.77 -28.30
CA ARG A 81 11.31 -15.80 -27.45
C ARG A 81 10.40 -15.16 -26.39
N GLY A 82 10.81 -14.02 -25.82
CA GLY A 82 9.98 -13.26 -24.88
C GLY A 82 8.68 -12.78 -25.52
N LEU A 83 8.77 -12.19 -26.72
CA LEU A 83 7.60 -11.71 -27.47
C LEU A 83 6.67 -12.87 -27.87
N ALA A 84 7.21 -13.99 -28.35
CA ALA A 84 6.39 -15.16 -28.72
C ALA A 84 5.64 -15.74 -27.50
N ASN A 85 6.29 -15.82 -26.34
CA ASN A 85 5.65 -16.24 -25.09
C ASN A 85 4.59 -15.24 -24.62
N LEU A 86 4.86 -13.93 -24.76
CA LEU A 86 3.89 -12.87 -24.45
C LEU A 86 2.64 -13.00 -25.34
N LEU A 87 2.82 -13.14 -26.66
CA LEU A 87 1.74 -13.31 -27.63
C LEU A 87 0.93 -14.59 -27.38
N ARG A 88 1.59 -15.69 -27.00
CA ARG A 88 0.90 -16.96 -26.67
C ARG A 88 0.06 -16.86 -25.39
N ARG A 89 0.45 -16.03 -24.42
CA ARG A 89 -0.29 -15.81 -23.16
C ARG A 89 -1.33 -14.70 -23.25
N PHE A 90 -1.21 -13.83 -24.24
CA PHE A 90 -2.13 -12.74 -24.49
C PHE A 90 -3.63 -13.12 -24.49
N PRO A 91 -4.09 -14.21 -25.13
CA PRO A 91 -5.51 -14.58 -25.10
C PRO A 91 -5.98 -14.95 -23.69
N ASN A 92 -5.15 -15.66 -22.90
CA ASN A 92 -5.49 -16.04 -21.52
C ASN A 92 -5.58 -14.80 -20.62
N GLY A 93 -4.58 -13.90 -20.70
CA GLY A 93 -4.58 -12.65 -19.94
C GLY A 93 -5.77 -11.75 -20.30
N SER A 94 -6.10 -11.65 -21.59
CA SER A 94 -7.27 -10.89 -22.06
C SER A 94 -8.58 -11.47 -21.53
N GLY A 95 -8.71 -12.81 -21.50
CA GLY A 95 -9.87 -13.49 -20.92
C GLY A 95 -10.05 -13.17 -19.43
N VAL A 96 -8.96 -13.22 -18.64
CA VAL A 96 -8.99 -12.84 -17.21
C VAL A 96 -9.39 -11.38 -17.04
N LEU A 97 -8.87 -10.48 -17.88
CA LEU A 97 -9.16 -9.05 -17.80
C LEU A 97 -10.63 -8.74 -18.12
N LEU A 98 -11.18 -9.40 -19.15
CA LEU A 98 -12.61 -9.33 -19.48
C LEU A 98 -13.46 -9.92 -18.36
N GLN A 99 -13.08 -11.06 -17.78
CA GLN A 99 -13.80 -11.64 -16.65
C GLN A 99 -13.76 -10.72 -15.43
N LEU A 100 -12.62 -10.05 -15.16
CA LEU A 100 -12.51 -9.06 -14.11
C LEU A 100 -13.42 -7.87 -14.36
N LEU A 101 -13.45 -7.34 -15.58
CA LEU A 101 -14.33 -6.25 -15.99
C LEU A 101 -15.81 -6.63 -15.80
N VAL A 102 -16.21 -7.81 -16.27
CA VAL A 102 -17.58 -8.34 -16.10
C VAL A 102 -17.89 -8.55 -14.62
N SER A 103 -16.97 -9.12 -13.84
CA SER A 103 -17.15 -9.36 -12.41
C SER A 103 -17.26 -8.05 -11.61
N TRP A 104 -16.57 -7.01 -12.05
CA TRP A 104 -16.64 -5.67 -11.48
C TRP A 104 -17.97 -5.00 -11.83
N LEU A 105 -18.38 -5.02 -13.10
CA LEU A 105 -19.68 -4.50 -13.57
C LEU A 105 -20.86 -5.19 -12.87
N THR A 106 -20.83 -6.51 -12.77
CA THR A 106 -21.86 -7.32 -12.08
C THR A 106 -21.80 -7.20 -10.56
N GLY A 107 -20.70 -6.70 -9.99
CA GLY A 107 -20.53 -6.56 -8.55
C GLY A 107 -20.16 -7.82 -7.80
N THR A 108 -19.88 -8.92 -8.51
CA THR A 108 -19.40 -10.17 -7.89
C THR A 108 -18.00 -10.01 -7.29
N ARG A 109 -17.19 -9.10 -7.84
CA ARG A 109 -15.88 -8.70 -7.30
C ARG A 109 -15.84 -7.21 -7.00
N GLY A 110 -15.82 -6.86 -5.71
CA GLY A 110 -15.66 -5.49 -5.23
C GLY A 110 -16.21 -5.33 -3.82
N LYS A 111 -15.90 -4.21 -3.16
CA LYS A 111 -16.57 -3.82 -1.91
C LYS A 111 -18.06 -3.76 -2.19
N SER A 112 -18.85 -4.55 -1.47
CA SER A 112 -20.27 -4.84 -1.72
C SER A 112 -21.23 -3.66 -1.54
N GLY A 113 -20.74 -2.41 -1.47
CA GLY A 113 -21.56 -1.22 -1.22
C GLY A 113 -21.66 -0.21 -2.37
N GLY A 114 -21.03 -0.46 -3.52
CA GLY A 114 -21.14 0.45 -4.67
C GLY A 114 -22.45 0.23 -5.44
N SER A 115 -23.29 1.27 -5.56
CA SER A 115 -24.48 1.23 -6.43
C SER A 115 -24.10 0.89 -7.87
N LEU A 116 -24.92 0.05 -8.51
CA LEU A 116 -24.78 -0.33 -9.93
C LEU A 116 -24.65 0.91 -10.83
N VAL A 117 -25.38 1.98 -10.49
CA VAL A 117 -25.39 3.26 -11.20
C VAL A 117 -23.99 3.88 -11.25
N TYR A 118 -23.25 3.87 -10.13
CA TYR A 118 -21.87 4.38 -10.11
C TYR A 118 -20.93 3.56 -10.98
N ARG A 119 -21.13 2.24 -11.07
CA ARG A 119 -20.28 1.38 -11.89
C ARG A 119 -20.54 1.56 -13.38
N LEU A 120 -21.81 1.62 -13.77
CA LEU A 120 -22.20 1.90 -15.15
C LEU A 120 -21.79 3.32 -15.56
N GLY A 121 -21.99 4.30 -14.68
CA GLY A 121 -21.56 5.68 -14.90
C GLY A 121 -20.04 5.79 -15.06
N GLY A 122 -19.26 5.12 -14.20
CA GLY A 122 -17.81 5.07 -14.32
C GLY A 122 -17.35 4.40 -15.61
N ALA A 123 -17.97 3.27 -16.00
CA ALA A 123 -17.66 2.60 -17.25
C ALA A 123 -17.99 3.47 -18.48
N ALA A 124 -19.13 4.15 -18.47
CA ALA A 124 -19.54 5.07 -19.53
C ALA A 124 -18.60 6.27 -19.64
N ALA A 125 -18.18 6.86 -18.50
CA ALA A 125 -17.22 7.97 -18.47
C ALA A 125 -15.85 7.56 -19.04
N VAL A 126 -15.34 6.38 -18.68
CA VAL A 126 -14.09 5.85 -19.24
C VAL A 126 -14.24 5.60 -20.75
N GLY A 127 -15.35 4.99 -21.17
CA GLY A 127 -15.64 4.77 -22.59
C GLY A 127 -15.69 6.08 -23.39
N TYR A 128 -16.37 7.10 -22.86
CA TYR A 128 -16.42 8.44 -23.46
C TYR A 128 -15.02 9.07 -23.58
N CYS A 129 -14.21 9.01 -22.53
CA CYS A 129 -12.84 9.51 -22.56
C CYS A 129 -11.98 8.80 -23.60
N LEU A 130 -12.12 7.47 -23.76
CA LEU A 130 -11.40 6.71 -24.77
C LEU A 130 -11.85 7.09 -26.18
N CYS A 131 -13.16 7.18 -26.44
CA CYS A 131 -13.69 7.63 -27.73
C CYS A 131 -13.21 9.04 -28.07
N ARG A 132 -13.23 9.96 -27.10
CA ARG A 132 -12.76 11.34 -27.28
C ARG A 132 -11.25 11.40 -27.53
N ALA A 133 -10.46 10.58 -26.85
CA ALA A 133 -9.02 10.48 -27.09
C ALA A 133 -8.70 9.94 -28.49
N VAL A 134 -9.45 8.95 -28.99
CA VAL A 134 -9.32 8.43 -30.36
C VAL A 134 -9.73 9.47 -31.40
N ALA A 135 -10.77 10.26 -31.13
CA ALA A 135 -11.19 11.34 -32.02
C ALA A 135 -10.13 12.45 -32.13
N LEU A 136 -9.47 12.80 -31.02
CA LEU A 136 -8.45 13.86 -31.00
C LEU A 136 -7.09 13.38 -31.52
N TRP A 137 -6.70 12.13 -31.25
CA TRP A 137 -5.38 11.59 -31.58
C TRP A 137 -5.45 10.12 -32.03
N PRO A 138 -5.98 9.82 -33.23
CA PRO A 138 -6.35 8.45 -33.61
C PRO A 138 -5.18 7.45 -33.52
N LEU A 139 -4.04 7.78 -34.10
CA LEU A 139 -2.87 6.88 -34.09
C LEU A 139 -2.26 6.73 -32.69
N ARG A 140 -2.09 7.83 -31.95
CA ARG A 140 -1.44 7.80 -30.62
C ARG A 140 -2.34 7.14 -29.58
N ALA A 141 -3.64 7.39 -29.62
CA ALA A 141 -4.62 6.80 -28.73
C ALA A 141 -4.74 5.29 -28.97
N LEU A 142 -4.80 4.84 -30.24
CA LEU A 142 -4.84 3.42 -30.55
C LEU A 142 -3.56 2.70 -30.12
N LEU A 143 -2.39 3.30 -30.36
CA LEU A 143 -1.12 2.72 -29.92
C LEU A 143 -1.02 2.66 -28.39
N GLY A 144 -1.44 3.73 -27.70
CA GLY A 144 -1.51 3.77 -26.24
C GLY A 144 -2.46 2.73 -25.67
N LEU A 145 -3.65 2.57 -26.27
CA LEU A 145 -4.64 1.57 -25.87
C LEU A 145 -4.10 0.15 -26.06
N ALA A 146 -3.44 -0.12 -27.20
CA ALA A 146 -2.82 -1.42 -27.46
C ALA A 146 -1.73 -1.75 -26.43
N VAL A 147 -0.85 -0.80 -26.13
CA VAL A 147 0.21 -0.97 -25.11
C VAL A 147 -0.40 -1.17 -23.72
N ALA A 148 -1.38 -0.34 -23.34
CA ALA A 148 -2.07 -0.46 -22.05
C ALA A 148 -2.78 -1.81 -21.91
N TRP A 149 -3.42 -2.30 -22.98
CA TRP A 149 -4.06 -3.61 -23.00
C TRP A 149 -3.07 -4.75 -22.84
N ILE A 150 -1.94 -4.72 -23.58
CA ILE A 150 -0.88 -5.73 -23.46
C ILE A 150 -0.30 -5.77 -22.04
N LEU A 151 -0.02 -4.61 -21.45
CA LEU A 151 0.49 -4.51 -20.07
C LEU A 151 -0.55 -5.02 -19.07
N GLY A 152 -1.81 -4.63 -19.23
CA GLY A 152 -2.92 -5.09 -18.40
C GLY A 152 -3.07 -6.61 -18.44
N ALA A 153 -3.07 -7.21 -19.64
CA ALA A 153 -3.18 -8.65 -19.81
C ALA A 153 -2.02 -9.41 -19.16
N ALA A 154 -0.79 -8.90 -19.28
CA ALA A 154 0.38 -9.49 -18.65
C ALA A 154 0.34 -9.40 -17.11
N LEU A 155 -0.16 -8.30 -16.55
CA LEU A 155 -0.34 -8.14 -15.10
C LEU A 155 -1.45 -9.06 -14.58
N ALA A 156 -2.55 -9.21 -15.33
CA ALA A 156 -3.65 -10.10 -14.98
C ALA A 156 -3.21 -11.57 -14.92
N ASP A 157 -2.42 -12.04 -15.91
CA ASP A 157 -1.84 -13.39 -15.93
C ASP A 157 -0.94 -13.64 -14.70
N ARG A 158 -0.08 -12.68 -14.36
CA ARG A 158 0.77 -12.76 -13.17
C ARG A 158 -0.03 -12.78 -11.87
N TRP A 159 -1.11 -12.01 -11.80
CA TRP A 159 -1.95 -11.97 -10.62
C TRP A 159 -2.69 -13.29 -10.40
N ASP A 160 -3.24 -13.88 -11.46
CA ASP A 160 -3.92 -15.17 -11.39
C ASP A 160 -2.94 -16.31 -11.02
N ALA A 161 -1.72 -16.30 -11.60
CA ALA A 161 -0.66 -17.23 -11.20
C ALA A 161 -0.30 -17.10 -9.71
N ALA A 162 -0.16 -15.87 -9.21
CA ALA A 162 0.12 -15.61 -7.79
C ALA A 162 -1.06 -16.03 -6.90
N GLU A 163 -2.29 -15.86 -7.35
CA GLU A 163 -3.47 -16.28 -6.60
C GLU A 163 -3.62 -17.81 -6.57
N ALA A 164 -3.34 -18.49 -7.68
CA ALA A 164 -3.27 -19.94 -7.77
C ALA A 164 -2.21 -20.50 -6.81
N GLU A 165 -1.04 -19.88 -6.72
CA GLU A 165 -0.01 -20.27 -5.75
C GLU A 165 -0.47 -20.07 -4.30
N ARG A 166 -1.11 -18.92 -4.00
CA ARG A 166 -1.71 -18.68 -2.67
C ARG A 166 -2.76 -19.73 -2.32
N ARG A 167 -3.59 -20.15 -3.28
CA ARG A 167 -4.59 -21.21 -3.10
C ARG A 167 -3.93 -22.56 -2.82
N ARG A 168 -2.87 -22.93 -3.54
CA ARG A 168 -2.08 -24.16 -3.30
C ARG A 168 -1.47 -24.17 -1.89
N ARG A 169 -0.86 -23.06 -1.47
CA ARG A 169 -0.29 -22.91 -0.12
C ARG A 169 -1.36 -23.01 0.98
N ARG A 170 -2.55 -22.43 0.76
CA ARG A 170 -3.69 -22.53 1.69
C ARG A 170 -4.26 -23.95 1.80
N GLY A 171 -4.34 -24.68 0.68
CA GLY A 171 -4.83 -26.06 0.67
C GLY A 171 -3.89 -27.04 1.38
N LYS A 172 -2.56 -26.89 1.17
CA LYS A 172 -1.56 -27.80 1.75
C LYS A 172 -1.46 -27.72 3.28
N GLY A 173 -1.82 -26.59 3.88
CA GLY A 173 -1.76 -26.38 5.33
C GLY A 173 -2.96 -26.90 6.14
N LYS A 174 -4.09 -27.22 5.50
CA LYS A 174 -5.34 -27.55 6.21
C LYS A 174 -5.68 -29.05 6.25
N GLY A 175 -4.92 -29.89 5.55
CA GLY A 175 -5.20 -31.32 5.39
C GLY A 175 -4.54 -32.28 6.38
N LYS A 176 -3.47 -31.89 7.10
CA LYS A 176 -2.66 -32.86 7.89
C LYS A 176 -2.98 -32.91 9.40
N ALA A 177 -3.99 -32.20 9.89
CA ALA A 177 -4.27 -32.09 11.33
C ALA A 177 -5.61 -32.69 11.79
N LYS A 178 -6.35 -33.44 10.95
CA LYS A 178 -7.61 -34.05 11.36
C LYS A 178 -7.61 -35.57 11.15
N GLY A 179 -7.29 -36.28 12.22
CA GLY A 179 -7.86 -37.58 12.51
C GLY A 179 -6.98 -38.79 12.22
N LYS A 180 -6.15 -39.15 13.21
CA LYS A 180 -6.10 -40.54 13.70
C LYS A 180 -7.50 -40.89 14.27
N GLY A 181 -8.50 -40.95 13.39
CA GLY A 181 -9.80 -41.52 13.68
C GLY A 181 -9.73 -42.96 13.22
N LYS A 182 -9.81 -43.89 14.18
CA LYS A 182 -9.90 -45.34 13.98
C LYS A 182 -10.49 -45.73 12.62
N PRO A 183 -9.84 -46.58 11.82
CA PRO A 183 -10.46 -47.14 10.63
C PRO A 183 -11.72 -47.88 11.07
N LYS A 184 -12.89 -47.37 10.66
CA LYS A 184 -14.13 -48.12 10.72
C LYS A 184 -13.98 -49.25 9.70
N ARG A 185 -13.82 -50.47 10.19
CA ARG A 185 -13.87 -51.72 9.41
C ARG A 185 -14.94 -51.61 8.31
N PRO A 186 -14.58 -51.68 7.04
CA PRO A 186 -15.43 -52.29 6.04
C PRO A 186 -15.44 -53.80 6.31
N ASP A 187 -16.62 -54.42 6.24
CA ASP A 187 -16.77 -55.86 6.32
C ASP A 187 -15.99 -56.56 5.20
N PRO A 188 -15.46 -57.77 5.43
CA PRO A 188 -14.62 -58.48 4.48
C PRO A 188 -15.46 -59.34 3.54
N GLU A 189 -15.31 -59.19 2.22
CA GLU A 189 -15.48 -60.33 1.33
C GLU A 189 -14.68 -60.18 0.02
N VAL A 190 -13.53 -60.85 0.02
CA VAL A 190 -12.96 -61.70 -1.06
C VAL A 190 -12.55 -61.03 -2.39
N ALA A 191 -11.24 -60.87 -2.60
CA ALA A 191 -10.43 -61.77 -3.45
C ALA A 191 -9.05 -61.16 -3.76
N ASP A 192 -8.04 -62.00 -3.59
CA ASP A 192 -6.63 -61.93 -3.96
C ASP A 192 -6.22 -61.00 -5.13
N GLU A 193 -5.17 -60.21 -4.92
CA GLU A 193 -3.97 -60.30 -5.76
C GLU A 193 -2.72 -59.69 -5.07
N GLU A 194 -1.57 -60.24 -5.42
CA GLU A 194 -0.28 -60.30 -4.74
C GLU A 194 0.48 -58.96 -4.55
N THR A 195 1.26 -58.95 -3.45
CA THR A 195 2.45 -58.16 -3.05
C THR A 195 3.43 -57.73 -4.17
N PRO A 196 4.33 -56.71 -4.00
CA PRO A 196 5.21 -56.49 -2.83
C PRO A 196 5.32 -55.03 -2.34
N ALA A 197 5.35 -54.77 -1.03
CA ALA A 197 6.52 -54.87 -0.13
C ALA A 197 7.70 -54.01 -0.63
N ASP A 198 7.67 -52.72 -0.29
CA ASP A 198 8.84 -51.86 -0.25
C ASP A 198 8.80 -51.12 1.10
N ASP A 199 9.31 -51.83 2.11
CA ASP A 199 9.70 -51.29 3.41
C ASP A 199 10.88 -50.35 3.20
N VAL A 200 10.60 -49.06 3.01
CA VAL A 200 11.60 -48.01 3.24
C VAL A 200 11.39 -47.54 4.66
N ASP A 201 12.10 -48.20 5.57
CA ASP A 201 12.52 -47.67 6.86
C ASP A 201 13.22 -46.33 6.55
N GLU A 202 12.47 -45.23 6.65
CA GLU A 202 13.01 -43.88 6.67
C GLU A 202 13.71 -43.74 8.02
N GLU A 203 14.99 -44.10 8.04
CA GLU A 203 15.94 -43.81 9.11
C GLU A 203 15.71 -42.36 9.57
N GLU A 204 15.20 -42.23 10.80
CA GLU A 204 15.29 -41.00 11.59
C GLU A 204 16.78 -40.68 11.71
N GLU A 205 17.29 -39.90 10.74
CA GLU A 205 18.59 -39.24 10.83
C GLU A 205 18.56 -38.41 12.11
N GLU A 206 19.26 -38.95 13.11
CA GLU A 206 19.61 -38.31 14.36
C GLU A 206 20.55 -37.14 14.01
N GLU A 207 19.94 -36.06 13.52
CA GLU A 207 20.58 -34.81 13.13
C GLU A 207 21.35 -34.30 14.35
N ALA A 208 22.68 -34.40 14.26
CA ALA A 208 23.61 -34.02 15.30
C ALA A 208 23.22 -32.63 15.84
N PRO A 209 23.22 -32.42 17.16
CA PRO A 209 22.73 -31.20 17.79
C PRO A 209 23.48 -30.00 17.24
N GLU A 210 22.85 -29.35 16.25
CA GLU A 210 23.32 -28.12 15.65
C GLU A 210 23.39 -27.11 16.79
N GLU A 211 24.62 -26.64 17.05
CA GLU A 211 24.97 -25.79 18.17
C GLU A 211 24.02 -24.59 18.19
N ALA A 212 23.02 -24.65 19.09
CA ALA A 212 21.87 -23.77 19.07
C ALA A 212 22.33 -22.33 19.23
N VAL A 213 22.29 -21.58 18.13
CA VAL A 213 22.59 -20.14 18.13
C VAL A 213 21.76 -19.52 19.26
N PRO A 214 22.39 -18.80 20.21
CA PRO A 214 21.69 -18.29 21.37
C PRO A 214 20.50 -17.45 20.88
N GLY A 215 19.30 -17.86 21.30
CA GLY A 215 18.08 -17.17 20.95
C GLY A 215 18.11 -15.72 21.44
N PRO A 216 17.31 -14.82 20.83
CA PRO A 216 17.26 -13.43 21.23
C PRO A 216 16.87 -13.31 22.71
N THR A 217 17.58 -12.46 23.45
CA THR A 217 17.31 -12.26 24.87
C THR A 217 16.02 -11.46 25.08
N PRO A 218 15.39 -11.52 26.27
CA PRO A 218 14.21 -10.71 26.58
C PRO A 218 14.44 -9.20 26.43
N GLU A 219 15.67 -8.74 26.67
CA GLU A 219 16.09 -7.35 26.49
C GLU A 219 16.11 -6.95 25.02
N ASP A 220 16.60 -7.84 24.14
CA ASP A 220 16.59 -7.64 22.68
C ASP A 220 15.16 -7.53 22.14
N ILE A 221 14.25 -8.38 22.64
CA ILE A 221 12.83 -8.33 22.28
C ILE A 221 12.22 -6.98 22.68
N THR A 222 12.50 -6.53 23.90
CA THR A 222 12.00 -5.25 24.41
C THR A 222 12.53 -4.07 23.59
N LYS A 223 13.84 -4.07 23.31
CA LYS A 223 14.49 -3.05 22.49
C LYS A 223 13.92 -3.03 21.06
N ALA A 224 13.72 -4.19 20.46
CA ALA A 224 13.09 -4.32 19.13
C ALA A 224 11.66 -3.78 19.11
N LEU A 225 10.86 -4.06 20.16
CA LEU A 225 9.50 -3.53 20.26
C LEU A 225 9.48 -2.00 20.29
N HIS A 226 10.32 -1.37 21.13
CA HIS A 226 10.40 0.08 21.22
C HIS A 226 10.97 0.72 19.95
N ALA A 227 11.90 0.06 19.26
CA ALA A 227 12.43 0.53 17.98
C ALA A 227 11.39 0.51 16.86
N LEU A 228 10.50 -0.49 16.82
CA LEU A 228 9.53 -0.69 15.74
C LEU A 228 8.20 0.04 15.91
N VAL A 229 7.86 0.53 17.13
CA VAL A 229 6.50 1.06 17.40
C VAL A 229 6.18 2.33 16.59
N GLY A 230 7.20 3.10 16.21
CA GLY A 230 7.06 4.31 15.38
C GLY A 230 5.92 5.23 15.86
N SER A 231 5.11 5.70 14.91
CA SER A 231 3.87 6.47 15.16
C SER A 231 2.61 5.59 15.32
N GLY A 232 2.75 4.26 15.24
CA GLY A 232 1.64 3.31 15.31
C GLY A 232 1.16 3.03 16.73
N SER A 233 0.07 2.26 16.85
CA SER A 233 -0.45 1.81 18.16
C SER A 233 0.14 0.47 18.62
N GLY A 234 1.00 -0.16 17.81
CA GLY A 234 1.67 -1.40 18.17
C GLY A 234 2.56 -1.95 17.05
N VAL A 235 3.05 -3.18 17.24
CA VAL A 235 3.99 -3.86 16.34
C VAL A 235 3.38 -5.20 15.90
N LEU A 236 3.42 -5.50 14.60
CA LEU A 236 2.92 -6.76 14.04
C LEU A 236 3.94 -7.89 14.24
N PHE A 237 3.45 -9.13 14.33
CA PHE A 237 4.31 -10.31 14.43
C PHE A 237 5.22 -10.50 13.21
N THR A 238 4.77 -10.11 12.02
CA THR A 238 5.58 -10.21 10.80
C THR A 238 6.78 -9.25 10.86
N THR A 239 6.55 -7.99 11.26
CA THR A 239 7.64 -7.02 11.43
C THR A 239 8.62 -7.40 12.53
N LEU A 240 8.13 -7.95 13.64
CA LEU A 240 9.00 -8.40 14.73
C LEU A 240 9.81 -9.64 14.34
N ARG A 241 9.20 -10.58 13.61
CA ARG A 241 9.89 -11.74 13.03
C ARG A 241 11.05 -11.29 12.13
N ASP A 242 10.78 -10.38 11.21
CA ASP A 242 11.75 -9.93 10.22
C ASP A 242 12.91 -9.17 10.89
N HIS A 243 12.64 -8.42 11.96
CA HIS A 243 13.67 -7.69 12.70
C HIS A 243 14.55 -8.59 13.59
N LEU A 244 13.99 -9.66 14.15
CA LEU A 244 14.72 -10.63 14.98
C LEU A 244 15.23 -11.84 14.18
N GLU A 245 15.06 -11.82 12.85
CA GLU A 245 15.43 -12.90 11.91
C GLU A 245 14.88 -14.28 12.30
N LEU A 246 13.69 -14.32 12.91
CA LEU A 246 13.09 -15.55 13.39
C LEU A 246 12.46 -16.36 12.23
N PRO A 247 12.50 -17.70 12.29
CA PRO A 247 12.04 -18.54 11.18
C PRO A 247 10.52 -18.43 10.95
N SER A 248 9.74 -18.10 11.98
CA SER A 248 8.28 -18.01 11.87
C SER A 248 7.64 -17.08 12.89
N THR A 249 6.42 -16.61 12.60
CA THR A 249 5.59 -15.85 13.56
C THR A 249 5.11 -16.70 14.74
N LYS A 250 5.14 -18.04 14.62
CA LYS A 250 4.89 -18.94 15.75
C LYS A 250 6.05 -18.92 16.74
N ALA A 251 7.29 -18.86 16.26
CA ALA A 251 8.48 -18.71 17.11
C ALA A 251 8.43 -17.37 17.87
N VAL A 252 8.06 -16.28 17.19
CA VAL A 252 7.80 -14.99 17.85
C VAL A 252 6.73 -15.13 18.95
N LYS A 253 5.60 -15.77 18.66
CA LYS A 253 4.53 -15.94 19.65
C LYS A 253 4.97 -16.80 20.84
N ALA A 254 5.82 -17.79 20.63
CA ALA A 254 6.39 -18.62 21.70
C ALA A 254 7.33 -17.80 22.60
N LEU A 255 8.25 -17.03 22.01
CA LEU A 255 9.15 -16.12 22.72
C LEU A 255 8.38 -15.07 23.53
N LEU A 256 7.35 -14.44 22.94
CA LEU A 256 6.53 -13.47 23.67
C LEU A 256 5.76 -14.11 24.83
N LYS A 257 5.31 -15.36 24.68
CA LYS A 257 4.65 -16.11 25.75
C LYS A 257 5.62 -16.44 26.87
N GLU A 258 6.86 -16.80 26.55
CA GLU A 258 7.93 -17.06 27.51
C GLU A 258 8.28 -15.81 28.34
N VAL A 259 8.32 -14.65 27.70
CA VAL A 259 8.54 -13.34 28.37
C VAL A 259 7.27 -12.81 29.06
N GLY A 260 6.11 -13.44 28.86
CA GLY A 260 4.84 -13.03 29.48
C GLY A 260 4.19 -11.79 28.84
N ILE A 261 4.55 -11.44 27.60
CA ILE A 261 3.97 -10.29 26.88
C ILE A 261 2.70 -10.74 26.15
N PRO A 262 1.52 -10.13 26.43
CA PRO A 262 0.27 -10.56 25.83
C PRO A 262 0.18 -10.17 24.34
N SER A 263 -0.31 -11.10 23.52
CA SER A 263 -0.59 -10.86 22.11
C SER A 263 -2.05 -10.52 21.85
N ARG A 264 -2.33 -9.56 20.95
CA ARG A 264 -3.70 -9.19 20.56
C ARG A 264 -3.95 -9.38 19.05
N PRO A 265 -5.15 -9.80 18.64
CA PRO A 265 -5.56 -9.71 17.24
C PRO A 265 -5.91 -8.26 16.87
N GLY A 266 -5.67 -7.87 15.61
CA GLY A 266 -6.16 -6.60 15.06
C GLY A 266 -5.40 -5.33 15.52
N VAL A 267 -4.11 -5.45 15.82
CA VAL A 267 -3.24 -4.32 16.15
C VAL A 267 -2.97 -3.50 14.90
N ARG A 268 -3.11 -2.16 15.01
CA ARG A 268 -2.81 -1.21 13.93
C ARG A 268 -1.36 -0.74 14.05
N ALA A 269 -0.55 -1.09 13.07
CA ALA A 269 0.84 -0.65 12.94
C ALA A 269 1.03 0.13 11.63
N VAL A 270 2.19 0.75 11.46
CA VAL A 270 2.56 1.46 10.21
C VAL A 270 2.52 0.50 9.01
N ALA A 271 2.90 -0.76 9.21
CA ALA A 271 2.87 -1.80 8.17
C ALA A 271 1.47 -2.37 7.86
N GLY A 272 0.43 -1.94 8.57
CA GLY A 272 -0.95 -2.39 8.36
C GLY A 272 -1.67 -2.87 9.63
N ASN A 273 -2.70 -3.69 9.45
CA ASN A 273 -3.51 -4.25 10.55
C ASN A 273 -3.36 -5.78 10.60
N GLY A 274 -3.10 -6.33 11.79
CA GLY A 274 -2.92 -7.77 11.96
C GLY A 274 -2.67 -8.21 13.41
N PRO A 275 -2.35 -9.49 13.64
CA PRO A 275 -1.95 -9.97 14.96
C PRO A 275 -0.60 -9.35 15.37
N GLY A 276 -0.53 -8.85 16.60
CA GLY A 276 0.63 -8.12 17.09
C GLY A 276 0.59 -7.85 18.59
N ILE A 277 1.43 -6.91 19.02
CA ILE A 277 1.51 -6.41 20.40
C ILE A 277 1.09 -4.95 20.40
N HIS A 278 0.16 -4.59 21.28
CA HIS A 278 -0.25 -3.20 21.44
C HIS A 278 0.79 -2.43 22.27
N ARG A 279 1.03 -1.15 21.99
CA ARG A 279 2.01 -0.31 22.68
C ARG A 279 1.81 -0.25 24.20
N ARG A 280 0.58 -0.45 24.68
CA ARG A 280 0.23 -0.50 26.11
C ARG A 280 0.73 -1.75 26.82
N ASP A 281 1.00 -2.82 26.07
CA ASP A 281 1.46 -4.09 26.59
C ASP A 281 2.99 -4.19 26.55
N PHE A 282 3.69 -3.09 26.22
CA PHE A 282 5.14 -3.09 26.12
C PHE A 282 5.76 -3.09 27.53
N PRO A 283 6.76 -3.95 27.79
CA PRO A 283 7.53 -3.83 29.01
C PRO A 283 8.21 -2.46 29.05
N VAL A 284 8.22 -1.86 30.24
CA VAL A 284 8.97 -0.63 30.49
C VAL A 284 10.44 -0.96 30.26
N LEU A 285 11.13 -0.18 29.42
CA LEU A 285 12.57 -0.32 29.29
C LEU A 285 13.16 -0.20 30.69
N ALA A 286 13.89 -1.22 31.15
CA ALA A 286 14.70 -1.07 32.34
C ALA A 286 15.57 0.14 32.07
N SER A 287 15.28 1.25 32.76
CA SER A 287 16.03 2.49 32.61
C SER A 287 17.47 2.10 32.86
N LEU A 288 18.27 2.03 31.79
CA LEU A 288 19.68 1.66 31.81
C LEU A 288 20.27 2.41 32.98
N GLY A 289 20.50 1.68 34.08
CA GLY A 289 20.53 2.22 35.44
C GLY A 289 21.18 3.56 35.39
N GLY A 290 20.35 4.61 35.39
CA GLY A 290 20.84 5.96 35.23
C GLY A 290 21.85 6.06 36.35
N VAL A 291 23.13 6.14 35.99
CA VAL A 291 24.19 6.42 36.95
C VAL A 291 23.60 7.54 37.76
N PRO A 292 23.32 7.34 39.07
CA PRO A 292 22.71 8.39 39.85
C PRO A 292 23.60 9.59 39.56
N LEU A 293 23.00 10.67 39.04
CA LEU A 293 23.61 11.98 39.06
C LEU A 293 23.64 12.40 40.54
N GLY A 294 24.35 11.60 41.34
CA GLY A 294 24.75 11.80 42.71
C GLY A 294 25.99 12.65 42.64
N GLY A 295 25.73 13.93 42.47
CA GLY A 295 26.69 15.00 42.53
C GLY A 295 25.84 16.26 42.56
N ASP A 296 25.54 16.73 43.76
CA ASP A 296 25.13 18.12 44.00
C ASP A 296 25.91 19.02 43.05
N VAL A 297 25.25 19.53 42.02
CA VAL A 297 25.72 20.72 41.32
C VAL A 297 25.37 21.87 42.26
N VAL A 298 26.18 22.02 43.30
CA VAL A 298 26.29 23.28 44.03
C VAL A 298 26.70 24.30 42.98
N ALA A 299 25.75 25.13 42.58
CA ALA A 299 25.96 26.24 41.68
C ALA A 299 26.82 27.32 42.36
N ASP A 300 28.14 27.10 42.37
CA ASP A 300 29.12 28.18 42.33
C ASP A 300 29.66 28.23 40.89
N GLU A 301 28.79 28.63 39.95
CA GLU A 301 29.19 28.96 38.59
C GLU A 301 30.07 30.22 38.61
N GLN A 302 31.38 30.03 38.69
CA GLN A 302 32.30 31.00 38.09
C GLN A 302 32.14 30.90 36.56
N PRO A 303 31.87 32.02 35.87
CA PRO A 303 31.80 32.05 34.41
C PRO A 303 33.18 31.70 33.83
N THR A 304 33.33 30.46 33.36
CA THR A 304 34.51 30.09 32.58
C THR A 304 34.34 30.67 31.18
N ALA A 305 34.97 31.83 30.99
CA ALA A 305 35.18 32.44 29.68
C ALA A 305 36.12 31.55 28.84
N ASN A 306 35.62 30.41 28.36
CA ASN A 306 36.29 29.63 27.34
C ASN A 306 35.84 30.20 25.98
N ALA A 307 36.82 30.66 25.21
CA ALA A 307 36.62 31.36 23.94
C ALA A 307 36.19 30.46 22.76
N ASN A 308 35.98 29.16 22.99
CA ASN A 308 35.68 28.20 21.91
C ASN A 308 34.20 28.12 21.52
N ASN A 309 33.30 28.76 22.27
CA ASN A 309 31.87 28.82 21.90
C ASN A 309 31.51 30.03 21.02
N ALA A 310 32.46 30.90 20.69
CA ALA A 310 32.18 32.12 19.91
C ALA A 310 31.88 31.87 18.42
N ALA A 311 32.22 30.70 17.87
CA ALA A 311 32.15 30.47 16.41
C ALA A 311 30.82 29.86 15.90
N ARG A 312 29.91 29.44 16.79
CA ARG A 312 28.59 28.92 16.39
C ARG A 312 27.51 29.79 17.00
N GLY A 313 27.23 30.91 16.34
CA GLY A 313 26.35 32.01 16.76
C GLY A 313 24.86 31.65 16.94
N LEU A 314 24.54 30.52 17.56
CA LEU A 314 23.21 30.21 18.06
C LEU A 314 22.98 31.00 19.34
N ARG A 315 22.33 32.14 19.20
CA ARG A 315 21.92 32.95 20.36
C ARG A 315 20.63 32.36 20.92
N VAL A 316 20.70 31.81 22.11
CA VAL A 316 19.55 31.26 22.82
C VAL A 316 19.10 32.30 23.85
N GLU A 317 17.91 32.86 23.65
CA GLU A 317 17.28 33.77 24.61
C GLU A 317 16.13 33.04 25.32
N ARG A 318 16.15 33.04 26.65
CA ARG A 318 15.02 32.57 27.46
C ARG A 318 14.05 33.71 27.69
N TYR A 319 12.79 33.49 27.35
CA TYR A 319 11.69 34.41 27.64
C TYR A 319 10.78 33.76 28.68
N GLY A 320 10.93 34.17 29.94
CA GLY A 320 10.18 33.59 31.06
C GLY A 320 10.57 32.14 31.39
N GLU A 321 9.79 31.51 32.27
CA GLU A 321 10.06 30.15 32.77
C GLU A 321 9.77 29.04 31.75
N SER A 322 9.02 29.32 30.68
CA SER A 322 8.46 28.28 29.81
C SER A 322 8.86 28.35 28.34
N CYS A 323 9.62 29.36 27.88
CA CYS A 323 10.04 29.39 26.47
C CYS A 323 11.52 29.74 26.24
N VAL A 324 12.08 29.02 25.27
CA VAL A 324 13.46 29.16 24.79
C VAL A 324 13.37 29.51 23.30
N ILE A 325 13.85 30.69 22.93
CA ILE A 325 13.92 31.15 21.54
C ILE A 325 15.35 30.96 21.06
N VAL A 326 15.53 30.15 20.02
CA VAL A 326 16.84 29.90 19.40
C VAL A 326 16.94 30.72 18.11
N HIS A 327 17.77 31.76 18.13
CA HIS A 327 18.05 32.58 16.95
C HIS A 327 19.16 31.93 16.13
N ASN A 328 18.81 31.49 14.92
CA ASN A 328 19.78 31.06 13.92
C ASN A 328 20.04 32.23 12.95
N PRO A 329 21.25 32.85 12.97
CA PRO A 329 21.55 34.03 12.16
C PRO A 329 21.55 33.75 10.64
N GLU A 330 21.74 32.50 10.20
CA GLU A 330 21.77 32.17 8.77
C GLU A 330 20.40 32.31 8.07
N ARG A 331 19.32 32.51 8.83
CA ARG A 331 17.95 32.59 8.28
C ARG A 331 17.52 34.00 7.87
N ILE A 332 18.27 35.04 8.24
CA ILE A 332 17.85 36.45 8.05
C ILE A 332 18.22 37.00 6.65
N ASP A 333 19.26 36.47 6.00
CA ASP A 333 19.79 37.04 4.74
C ASP A 333 19.07 36.62 3.44
N ARG A 334 17.95 35.88 3.49
CA ARG A 334 17.23 35.43 2.26
C ARG A 334 15.94 36.19 1.95
N ARG A 335 15.74 37.39 2.49
CA ARG A 335 14.52 38.20 2.26
C ARG A 335 14.73 39.58 1.63
N ASN A 336 15.92 39.88 1.11
CA ASN A 336 16.14 41.03 0.22
C ASN A 336 16.52 40.56 -1.18
#